data_AF-A0A7W3VH71-F1
#
_entry.id   AF-A0A7W3VH71-F1
#
_cell.length_a   1.000
_cell.length_b   1.000
_cell.length_c   1.000
_cell.angle_alpha   90.00
_cell.angle_beta   90.00
_cell.angle_gamma   90.00
#
_symmetry.space_group_name_H-M   'P 1'
#
loop_
_entity.id
_entity.type
_entity.pdbx_description
1 polymer ?
#
loop_
_entity_poly.entity_id
_entity_poly.type
_entity_poly.pdbx_seq_one_letter_code
_entity_poly.pdbx_strand_id
1 'polypeptide(L)'
;MNIINKFWACILVSVIFLSSCSSDDESSYDPIFSAKYIPLTDLTQLEKSTYFYAGIKIEGYKTSLLPPDGTSCVKDDILVPTFDNENNFERLEYIRTNKRCSEGFGSIILVKNKLIENGILRTNMYFNGNFYYDKNGVRQYYDSDENWEFRGNLEIGFQGDYLRIEDRMSHYSRPGSIEKVYLYFKAKR
;
A
#
# COMPACT_ATOMS: atom_id res chain seq x y z
N MET A 1 -19.96 69.95 -28.13
CA MET A 1 -20.45 69.22 -29.32
C MET A 1 -20.32 67.75 -29.04
N ASN A 2 -21.40 67.12 -28.56
CA ASN A 2 -22.47 66.46 -29.33
C ASN A 2 -22.03 65.05 -29.76
N ILE A 3 -22.38 63.98 -29.04
CA ILE A 3 -23.71 63.33 -28.90
C ILE A 3 -24.00 62.40 -30.11
N ILE A 4 -24.19 61.10 -29.77
CA ILE A 4 -25.15 60.12 -30.35
C ILE A 4 -24.69 59.12 -31.42
N ASN A 5 -24.72 57.84 -30.99
CA ASN A 5 -25.44 56.67 -31.53
C ASN A 5 -25.09 56.17 -32.94
N LYS A 6 -25.31 54.92 -33.32
CA LYS A 6 -25.67 53.61 -32.74
C LYS A 6 -25.62 52.66 -33.95
N PHE A 7 -25.35 51.38 -33.69
CA PHE A 7 -25.90 50.22 -34.43
C PHE A 7 -25.69 50.13 -35.95
N TRP A 8 -24.91 49.14 -36.39
CA TRP A 8 -25.20 48.11 -37.42
C TRP A 8 -24.06 47.06 -37.24
N ALA A 9 -24.22 45.97 -36.49
CA ALA A 9 -24.91 44.72 -36.79
C ALA A 9 -24.41 43.98 -38.06
N CYS A 10 -23.78 42.82 -37.79
CA CYS A 10 -23.71 41.59 -38.58
C CYS A 10 -22.54 41.39 -39.57
N ILE A 11 -22.09 40.11 -39.61
CA ILE A 11 -21.17 39.44 -40.57
C ILE A 11 -19.70 39.54 -40.12
N LEU A 12 -18.98 38.53 -39.64
CA LEU A 12 -18.87 37.08 -39.93
C LEU A 12 -18.52 36.35 -38.61
N VAL A 13 -19.36 35.46 -38.06
CA VAL A 13 -19.39 34.00 -38.30
C VAL A 13 -18.09 33.39 -38.85
N SER A 14 -17.54 32.50 -38.04
CA SER A 14 -16.53 31.49 -38.36
C SER A 14 -15.11 32.02 -38.47
N VAL A 15 -14.27 31.66 -37.50
CA VAL A 15 -13.02 30.92 -37.71
C VAL A 15 -12.43 30.59 -36.34
N ILE A 16 -12.47 29.28 -36.04
CA ILE A 16 -11.59 28.55 -35.13
C ILE A 16 -11.91 28.61 -33.63
N PHE A 17 -12.89 27.79 -33.25
CA PHE A 17 -12.83 26.98 -32.05
C PHE A 17 -11.67 25.99 -32.15
N LEU A 18 -10.43 26.34 -31.77
CA LEU A 18 -9.39 25.37 -31.42
C LEU A 18 -8.33 26.04 -30.55
N SER A 19 -8.56 26.04 -29.24
CA SER A 19 -7.57 25.63 -28.23
C SER A 19 -8.13 25.85 -26.81
N SER A 20 -9.29 25.26 -26.52
CA SER A 20 -9.47 24.74 -25.17
C SER A 20 -8.71 23.41 -25.15
N CYS A 21 -7.39 23.50 -24.96
CA CYS A 21 -6.76 22.48 -24.15
C CYS A 21 -7.46 22.62 -22.80
N SER A 22 -8.44 21.75 -22.52
CA SER A 22 -8.58 21.33 -21.13
C SER A 22 -7.25 20.64 -20.84
N SER A 23 -6.29 21.40 -20.29
CA SER A 23 -5.39 20.72 -19.38
C SER A 23 -6.33 20.26 -18.29
N ASP A 24 -6.61 18.96 -18.30
CA ASP A 24 -7.20 18.26 -17.18
C ASP A 24 -6.16 18.29 -16.06
N ASP A 25 -5.82 19.51 -15.59
CA ASP A 25 -5.20 19.78 -14.32
C ASP A 25 -6.31 19.65 -13.26
N GLU A 26 -7.06 18.54 -13.31
CA GLU A 26 -7.76 18.09 -12.13
C GLU A 26 -6.66 17.70 -11.15
N SER A 27 -6.50 18.54 -10.14
CA SER A 27 -5.86 18.19 -8.88
C SER A 27 -6.50 16.90 -8.40
N SER A 28 -5.95 15.75 -8.83
CA SER A 28 -6.43 14.44 -8.42
C SER A 28 -6.13 14.37 -6.93
N TYR A 29 -7.15 14.70 -6.16
CA TYR A 29 -7.18 14.59 -4.72
C TYR A 29 -7.01 13.11 -4.44
N ASP A 30 -5.79 12.70 -4.12
CA ASP A 30 -5.49 11.38 -3.60
C ASP A 30 -5.78 11.47 -2.08
N PRO A 31 -6.93 10.93 -1.61
CA PRO A 31 -7.33 11.06 -0.20
C PRO A 31 -6.32 10.44 0.76
N ILE A 32 -5.46 9.54 0.28
CA ILE A 32 -4.37 8.97 1.07
C ILE A 32 -3.19 9.93 1.10
N PHE A 33 -2.83 10.53 -0.04
CA PHE A 33 -1.69 11.46 -0.12
C PHE A 33 -1.91 12.73 0.71
N SER A 34 -3.14 13.22 0.79
CA SER A 34 -3.49 14.38 1.63
C SER A 34 -3.58 14.03 3.12
N ALA A 35 -3.73 12.75 3.46
CA ALA A 35 -3.81 12.31 4.84
C ALA A 35 -2.44 12.33 5.52
N LYS A 36 -2.42 12.80 6.77
CA LYS A 36 -1.22 12.78 7.60
C LYS A 36 -0.79 11.35 7.89
N TYR A 37 0.50 11.06 7.70
CA TYR A 37 1.10 9.83 8.19
C TYR A 37 1.23 9.86 9.72
N ILE A 38 0.76 8.79 10.36
CA ILE A 38 0.79 8.56 11.79
C ILE A 38 1.65 7.31 12.02
N PRO A 39 2.87 7.44 12.56
CA PRO A 39 3.73 6.30 12.81
C PRO A 39 3.13 5.38 13.87
N LEU A 40 3.32 4.08 13.71
CA LEU A 40 2.90 3.10 14.71
C LEU A 40 3.71 3.29 15.99
N THR A 41 3.06 3.49 17.13
CA THR A 41 3.73 3.66 18.43
C THR A 41 3.75 2.36 19.23
N ASP A 42 2.82 1.44 18.94
CA ASP A 42 2.74 0.14 19.59
C ASP A 42 2.16 -0.90 18.62
N LEU A 43 2.67 -2.14 18.66
CA LEU A 43 2.19 -3.23 17.78
C LEU A 43 0.75 -3.66 18.09
N THR A 44 0.25 -3.38 19.29
CA THR A 44 -1.16 -3.58 19.68
C THR A 44 -2.12 -2.63 18.97
N GLN A 45 -1.63 -1.57 18.32
CA GLN A 45 -2.46 -0.71 17.45
C GLN A 45 -2.86 -1.40 16.15
N LEU A 46 -2.21 -2.52 15.79
CA LEU A 46 -2.70 -3.38 14.73
C LEU A 46 -3.92 -4.13 15.24
N GLU A 47 -5.06 -3.93 14.57
CA GLU A 47 -6.29 -4.64 14.87
C GLU A 47 -6.07 -6.15 14.67
N LYS A 48 -6.73 -6.97 15.49
CA LYS A 48 -6.83 -8.43 15.27
C LYS A 48 -7.77 -8.74 14.10
N SER A 49 -7.46 -8.16 12.94
CA SER A 49 -8.26 -8.22 11.73
C SER A 49 -7.38 -8.48 10.52
N THR A 50 -7.99 -8.98 9.46
CA THR A 50 -7.37 -9.09 8.15
C THR A 50 -7.32 -7.72 7.48
N TYR A 51 -6.16 -7.29 7.01
CA TYR A 51 -6.02 -6.10 6.19
C TYR A 51 -5.91 -6.51 4.71
N PHE A 52 -6.78 -5.96 3.86
CA PHE A 52 -6.82 -6.26 2.43
C PHE A 52 -5.94 -5.30 1.65
N TYR A 53 -5.19 -5.82 0.67
CA TYR A 53 -4.36 -5.00 -0.21
C TYR A 53 -5.23 -3.94 -0.93
N ALA A 54 -4.84 -2.69 -0.77
CA ALA A 54 -5.56 -1.54 -1.31
C ALA A 54 -4.79 -0.86 -2.43
N GLY A 55 -3.45 -0.94 -2.43
CA GLY A 55 -2.65 -0.31 -3.47
C GLY A 55 -1.18 -0.15 -3.10
N ILE A 56 -0.49 0.59 -3.96
CA ILE A 56 0.94 0.83 -3.87
C ILE A 56 1.24 2.30 -4.15
N LYS A 57 2.22 2.84 -3.44
CA LYS A 57 2.88 4.10 -3.83
C LYS A 57 4.28 3.78 -4.28
N ILE A 58 4.56 4.09 -5.53
CA ILE A 58 5.87 3.93 -6.16
C ILE A 58 6.47 5.33 -6.28
N GLU A 59 7.54 5.62 -5.54
CA GLU A 59 8.36 6.82 -5.75
C GLU A 59 7.52 8.11 -5.79
N GLY A 60 8.01 9.19 -6.43
CA GLY A 60 7.32 10.47 -6.61
C GLY A 60 5.94 10.43 -7.30
N TYR A 61 5.41 9.24 -7.60
CA TYR A 61 4.05 9.07 -8.13
C TYR A 61 3.00 9.10 -7.01
N LYS A 62 1.76 9.40 -7.41
CA LYS A 62 0.59 9.30 -6.53
C LYS A 62 0.33 7.84 -6.16
N THR A 63 -0.40 7.62 -5.06
CA THR A 63 -0.79 6.27 -4.66
C THR A 63 -1.69 5.68 -5.74
N SER A 64 -1.33 4.51 -6.24
CA SER A 64 -2.17 3.73 -7.16
C SER A 64 -3.04 2.78 -6.34
N LEU A 65 -4.28 3.19 -6.08
CA LEU A 65 -5.25 2.34 -5.42
C LEU A 65 -5.94 1.41 -6.40
N LEU A 66 -6.27 0.22 -5.93
CA LEU A 66 -7.14 -0.68 -6.66
C LEU A 66 -8.54 -0.07 -6.74
N PRO A 67 -9.17 -0.08 -7.93
CA PRO A 67 -10.57 0.28 -8.02
C PRO A 67 -11.41 -0.71 -7.18
N PRO A 68 -12.46 -0.24 -6.47
CA PRO A 68 -13.30 -1.09 -5.62
C PRO A 68 -13.85 -2.33 -6.35
N ASP A 69 -14.22 -2.17 -7.62
CA ASP A 69 -14.77 -3.23 -8.47
C ASP A 69 -13.73 -3.86 -9.41
N GLY A 70 -12.44 -3.63 -9.12
CA GLY A 70 -11.33 -4.11 -9.93
C GLY A 70 -11.28 -5.64 -10.02
N THR A 71 -10.80 -6.13 -11.15
CA THR A 71 -10.51 -7.56 -11.38
C THR A 71 -9.04 -7.91 -11.17
N SER A 72 -8.23 -6.95 -10.68
CA SER A 72 -6.81 -7.13 -10.38
C SER A 72 -6.59 -8.35 -9.49
N CYS A 73 -5.61 -9.18 -9.80
CA CYS A 73 -5.41 -10.42 -9.05
C CYS A 73 -4.93 -10.18 -7.61
N VAL A 74 -4.18 -9.09 -7.38
CA VAL A 74 -3.64 -8.71 -6.06
C VAL A 74 -4.70 -8.13 -5.12
N LYS A 75 -5.94 -7.91 -5.59
CA LYS A 75 -7.02 -7.38 -4.75
C LYS A 75 -7.41 -8.30 -3.59
N ASP A 76 -7.10 -9.59 -3.75
CA ASP A 76 -7.38 -10.62 -2.77
C ASP A 76 -6.20 -10.87 -1.85
N ASP A 77 -5.06 -10.21 -2.05
CA ASP A 77 -3.92 -10.31 -1.15
C ASP A 77 -4.25 -9.67 0.20
N ILE A 78 -3.74 -10.28 1.26
CA ILE A 78 -4.04 -9.87 2.64
C ILE A 78 -2.78 -9.80 3.49
N LEU A 79 -2.84 -8.94 4.49
CA LEU A 79 -1.84 -8.78 5.53
C LEU A 79 -2.52 -9.07 6.88
N VAL A 80 -2.00 -10.06 7.61
CA VAL A 80 -2.62 -10.61 8.81
C VAL A 80 -1.67 -10.49 9.98
N PRO A 81 -1.95 -9.63 10.98
CA PRO A 81 -1.24 -9.66 12.25
C PRO A 81 -1.71 -10.88 13.06
N THR A 82 -0.76 -11.62 13.60
CA THR A 82 -1.01 -12.77 14.48
C THR A 82 -0.54 -12.45 15.88
N PHE A 83 -1.28 -12.96 16.85
CA PHE A 83 -1.04 -12.76 18.27
C PHE A 83 -1.02 -14.13 18.97
N ASP A 84 -0.21 -14.25 20.01
CA ASP A 84 -0.18 -15.46 20.84
C ASP A 84 -1.43 -15.57 21.73
N ASN A 85 -1.50 -16.64 22.52
CA ASN A 85 -2.61 -16.89 23.45
C ASN A 85 -2.72 -15.85 24.58
N GLU A 86 -1.67 -15.07 24.82
CA GLU A 86 -1.60 -14.01 25.82
C GLU A 86 -1.89 -12.62 25.21
N ASN A 87 -2.27 -12.59 23.93
CA ASN A 87 -2.51 -11.37 23.13
C ASN A 87 -1.25 -10.55 22.85
N ASN A 88 -0.05 -11.10 22.97
CA ASN A 88 1.16 -10.44 22.51
C ASN A 88 1.29 -10.57 21.00
N PHE A 89 1.76 -9.51 20.35
CA PHE A 89 2.01 -9.53 18.91
C PHE A 89 3.13 -10.53 18.58
N GLU A 90 2.85 -11.45 17.65
CA GLU A 90 3.78 -12.51 17.27
C GLU A 90 4.42 -12.22 15.89
N ARG A 91 3.58 -12.04 14.87
CA ARG A 91 4.04 -11.91 13.47
C ARG A 91 3.07 -11.13 12.60
N LEU A 92 3.56 -10.71 11.43
CA LEU A 92 2.74 -10.20 10.34
C LEU A 92 2.90 -11.14 9.14
N GLU A 93 1.81 -11.61 8.57
CA GLU A 93 1.82 -12.53 7.44
C GLU A 93 1.16 -11.87 6.22
N TYR A 94 1.92 -11.67 5.15
CA TYR A 94 1.41 -11.23 3.86
C TYR A 94 1.14 -12.45 2.99
N ILE A 95 -0.13 -12.68 2.66
CA ILE A 95 -0.60 -13.85 1.94
C ILE A 95 -1.06 -13.42 0.55
N ARG A 96 -0.41 -13.97 -0.48
CA ARG A 96 -0.85 -13.84 -1.87
C ARG A 96 -1.87 -14.94 -2.17
N THR A 97 -3.13 -14.56 -2.37
CA THR A 97 -4.25 -15.52 -2.37
C THR A 97 -4.64 -16.01 -3.75
N ASN A 98 -4.13 -15.40 -4.82
CA ASN A 98 -4.70 -15.61 -6.15
C ASN A 98 -3.87 -16.51 -7.08
N LYS A 99 -4.40 -17.71 -7.37
CA LYS A 99 -3.88 -18.65 -8.38
C LYS A 99 -3.93 -18.12 -9.82
N ARG A 100 -4.73 -17.09 -10.11
CA ARG A 100 -4.94 -16.59 -11.48
C ARG A 100 -3.80 -15.71 -11.97
N CYS A 101 -3.03 -15.12 -11.06
CA CYS A 101 -1.73 -14.59 -11.41
C CYS A 101 -0.78 -15.79 -11.40
N SER A 102 -0.36 -16.21 -12.58
CA SER A 102 0.25 -17.50 -12.94
C SER A 102 1.49 -17.92 -12.14
N GLU A 103 1.86 -17.18 -11.09
CA GLU A 103 2.99 -17.39 -10.21
C GLU A 103 2.57 -17.09 -8.76
N GLY A 104 2.65 -18.11 -7.90
CA GLY A 104 2.80 -17.91 -6.46
C GLY A 104 1.52 -17.85 -5.63
N PHE A 105 1.02 -19.03 -5.25
CA PHE A 105 0.56 -19.15 -3.86
C PHE A 105 1.81 -19.02 -2.99
N GLY A 106 1.83 -18.02 -2.11
CA GLY A 106 2.96 -17.84 -1.21
C GLY A 106 2.62 -16.91 -0.06
N SER A 107 3.24 -17.17 1.09
CA SER A 107 3.20 -16.27 2.22
C SER A 107 4.58 -15.72 2.52
N ILE A 108 4.63 -14.42 2.78
CA ILE A 108 5.80 -13.72 3.32
C ILE A 108 5.51 -13.45 4.77
N ILE A 109 6.43 -13.86 5.63
CA ILE A 109 6.22 -13.83 7.07
C ILE A 109 7.27 -12.93 7.69
N LEU A 110 6.79 -11.92 8.39
CA LEU A 110 7.59 -10.99 9.17
C LEU A 110 7.59 -11.49 10.61
N VAL A 111 8.76 -11.84 11.14
CA VAL A 111 8.96 -12.35 12.50
C VAL A 111 10.03 -11.56 13.26
N LYS A 112 10.18 -11.84 14.56
CA LYS A 112 11.12 -11.13 15.46
C LYS A 112 10.91 -9.61 15.41
N ASN A 113 9.64 -9.22 15.29
CA ASN A 113 9.20 -7.86 15.08
C ASN A 113 9.40 -7.02 16.34
N LYS A 114 10.04 -5.87 16.19
CA LYS A 114 10.19 -4.89 17.27
C LYS A 114 10.10 -3.49 16.71
N LEU A 115 9.23 -2.66 17.29
CA LEU A 115 9.31 -1.21 17.09
C LEU A 115 10.53 -0.70 17.84
N ILE A 116 11.55 -0.28 17.09
CA ILE A 116 12.78 0.28 17.66
C ILE A 116 12.66 1.80 17.90
N GLU A 117 11.74 2.43 17.18
CA GLU A 117 11.24 3.78 17.37
C GLU A 117 9.85 3.89 16.72
N ASN A 118 9.15 5.00 16.93
CA ASN A 118 7.82 5.20 16.38
C ASN A 118 7.85 5.05 14.85
N GLY A 119 7.06 4.10 14.36
CA GLY A 119 6.89 3.82 12.94
C GLY A 119 8.04 3.06 12.30
N ILE A 120 9.06 2.60 13.05
CA ILE A 120 10.17 1.82 12.50
C ILE A 120 10.16 0.41 13.09
N LEU A 121 9.75 -0.53 12.25
CA LEU A 121 9.68 -1.94 12.55
C LEU A 121 10.97 -2.65 12.16
N ARG A 122 11.76 -3.07 13.14
CA ARG A 122 12.83 -4.04 12.90
C ARG A 122 12.22 -5.42 12.76
N THR A 123 12.50 -6.10 11.64
CA THR A 123 11.88 -7.39 11.30
C THR A 123 12.84 -8.29 10.50
N ASN A 124 12.54 -9.58 10.52
CA ASN A 124 13.09 -10.58 9.63
C ASN A 124 11.98 -11.09 8.71
N MET A 125 12.25 -11.20 7.40
CA MET A 125 11.33 -11.74 6.40
C MET A 125 11.89 -12.98 5.73
N TYR A 126 10.98 -13.89 5.41
CA TYR A 126 11.25 -15.10 4.65
C TYR A 126 10.01 -15.47 3.83
N PHE A 127 10.25 -16.04 2.66
CA PHE A 127 9.22 -16.47 1.71
C PHE A 127 8.93 -17.95 1.90
N ASN A 128 7.66 -18.34 1.77
CA ASN A 128 7.20 -19.72 1.89
C ASN A 128 7.80 -20.42 3.10
N GLY A 129 7.60 -19.80 4.26
CA GLY A 129 8.14 -20.30 5.51
C GLY A 129 7.94 -21.79 5.66
N ASN A 130 9.04 -22.55 5.66
CA ASN A 130 8.99 -23.93 6.12
C ASN A 130 8.37 -23.87 7.51
N PHE A 131 7.25 -24.57 7.66
CA PHE A 131 6.53 -24.65 8.91
C PHE A 131 6.38 -26.11 9.32
N TYR A 132 6.38 -26.34 10.62
CA TYR A 132 6.00 -27.61 11.22
C TYR A 132 4.82 -27.39 12.14
N TYR A 133 4.03 -28.42 12.38
CA TYR A 133 3.05 -28.39 13.45
C TYR A 133 3.69 -28.97 14.70
N ASP A 134 3.59 -28.24 15.81
CA ASP A 134 4.00 -28.80 17.09
C ASP A 134 3.05 -29.94 17.51
N LYS A 135 3.36 -30.59 18.64
CA LYS A 135 2.55 -31.67 19.21
C LYS A 135 1.11 -31.27 19.54
N ASN A 136 0.80 -29.97 19.60
CA ASN A 136 -0.53 -29.42 19.87
C ASN A 136 -1.24 -28.98 18.58
N GLY A 137 -0.65 -29.19 17.41
CA GLY A 137 -1.20 -28.75 16.12
C GLY A 137 -1.02 -27.25 15.85
N VAL A 138 -0.18 -26.55 16.61
CA VAL A 138 0.13 -25.14 16.38
C VAL A 138 1.20 -25.04 15.31
N ARG A 139 0.97 -24.20 14.30
CA ARG A 139 1.93 -23.93 13.23
C ARG A 139 3.12 -23.15 13.79
N GLN A 140 4.30 -23.74 13.69
CA GLN A 140 5.59 -23.18 14.05
C GLN A 140 6.42 -23.00 12.78
N TYR A 141 7.33 -22.01 12.78
CA TYR A 141 8.18 -21.74 11.62
C TYR A 141 9.63 -22.11 11.93
N TYR A 142 10.33 -22.69 10.95
CA TYR A 142 11.74 -22.98 11.10
C TYR A 142 12.53 -21.67 11.17
N ASP A 143 13.07 -21.38 12.35
CA ASP A 143 13.98 -20.27 12.60
C ASP A 143 15.42 -20.68 12.22
N SER A 144 15.69 -20.82 10.93
CA SER A 144 17.06 -21.03 10.42
C SER A 144 17.59 -19.71 9.86
N ASP A 145 18.72 -19.22 10.38
CA ASP A 145 19.30 -17.96 9.95
C ASP A 145 19.72 -17.90 8.46
N GLU A 146 19.70 -19.05 7.78
CA GLU A 146 20.14 -19.21 6.39
C GLU A 146 19.05 -18.91 5.33
N ASN A 147 17.80 -18.69 5.73
CA ASN A 147 16.66 -18.56 4.79
C ASN A 147 15.98 -17.17 4.81
N TRP A 148 16.61 -16.15 5.38
CA TRP A 148 16.04 -14.80 5.39
C TRP A 148 16.18 -14.13 4.02
N GLU A 149 15.06 -13.70 3.45
CA GLU A 149 15.08 -12.83 2.27
C GLU A 149 15.39 -11.38 2.62
N PHE A 150 15.08 -10.98 3.86
CA PHE A 150 15.42 -9.65 4.37
C PHE A 150 15.56 -9.66 5.88
N ARG A 151 16.50 -8.84 6.36
CA ARG A 151 16.66 -8.48 7.76
C ARG A 151 16.96 -6.99 7.85
N GLY A 152 16.12 -6.24 8.54
CA GLY A 152 16.30 -4.79 8.58
C GLY A 152 15.13 -4.06 9.19
N ASN A 153 15.06 -2.77 8.87
CA ASN A 153 14.06 -1.85 9.38
C ASN A 153 13.09 -1.49 8.26
N LEU A 154 11.79 -1.47 8.57
CA LEU A 154 10.72 -1.03 7.68
C LEU A 154 9.98 0.13 8.32
N GLU A 155 9.54 1.09 7.52
CA GLU A 155 8.54 2.05 7.97
C GLU A 155 7.16 1.39 8.03
N ILE A 156 6.42 1.62 9.11
CA ILE A 156 5.05 1.14 9.28
C ILE A 156 4.21 2.18 10.02
N GLY A 157 2.93 2.30 9.68
CA GLY A 157 1.99 3.17 10.39
C GLY A 157 0.73 3.38 9.59
N PHE A 158 -0.08 4.35 9.97
CA PHE A 158 -1.33 4.64 9.30
C PHE A 158 -1.21 5.91 8.47
N GLN A 159 -1.84 5.91 7.30
CA GLN A 159 -1.99 7.09 6.47
C GLN A 159 -3.45 7.14 6.00
N GLY A 160 -4.22 8.03 6.60
CA GLY A 160 -5.69 7.96 6.51
C GLY A 160 -6.21 6.73 7.26
N ASP A 161 -7.09 5.97 6.63
CA ASP A 161 -7.64 4.70 7.12
C ASP A 161 -6.84 3.46 6.65
N TYR A 162 -5.68 3.66 6.04
CA TYR A 162 -4.84 2.59 5.50
C TYR A 162 -3.63 2.32 6.37
N LEU A 163 -3.37 1.05 6.64
CA LEU A 163 -2.08 0.57 7.10
C LEU A 163 -1.08 0.70 5.95
N ARG A 164 -0.03 1.49 6.15
CA ARG A 164 1.08 1.68 5.23
C ARG A 164 2.30 0.95 5.77
N ILE A 165 2.99 0.21 4.91
CA ILE A 165 4.25 -0.44 5.23
C ILE A 165 5.24 -0.28 4.07
N GLU A 166 6.53 -0.04 4.38
CA GLU A 166 7.59 -0.01 3.38
C GLU A 166 7.63 -1.36 2.65
N ASP A 167 7.62 -1.29 1.32
CA ASP A 167 7.58 -2.45 0.49
C ASP A 167 8.96 -3.11 0.36
N ARG A 168 9.02 -4.31 0.92
CA ARG A 168 10.04 -5.33 0.69
C ARG A 168 9.41 -6.69 0.35
N MET A 169 8.10 -6.72 0.13
CA MET A 169 7.30 -7.92 -0.02
C MET A 169 6.89 -8.18 -1.48
N SER A 170 6.83 -7.17 -2.33
CA SER A 170 6.39 -7.33 -3.73
C SER A 170 7.51 -7.75 -4.70
N HIS A 171 8.76 -7.84 -4.24
CA HIS A 171 9.98 -7.95 -5.06
C HIS A 171 10.11 -6.85 -6.13
N TYR A 172 9.46 -5.70 -5.95
CA TYR A 172 9.64 -4.56 -6.84
C TYR A 172 11.13 -4.20 -6.97
N SER A 173 11.66 -4.33 -8.19
CA SER A 173 13.04 -3.96 -8.51
C SER A 173 13.15 -2.45 -8.50
N ARG A 174 14.07 -1.91 -7.70
CA ARG A 174 14.34 -0.47 -7.60
C ARG A 174 15.52 -0.14 -8.52
N PRO A 175 15.31 0.35 -9.76
CA PRO A 175 16.42 0.74 -10.62
C PRO A 175 17.03 2.06 -10.11
N GLY A 176 17.96 1.97 -9.16
CA GLY A 176 18.83 3.09 -8.78
C GLY A 176 18.19 4.25 -8.01
N SER A 177 16.92 4.15 -7.61
CA SER A 177 16.27 5.18 -6.79
C SER A 177 16.48 4.96 -5.29
N ILE A 178 16.65 6.07 -4.55
CA ILE A 178 16.74 6.10 -3.08
C ILE A 178 15.33 6.11 -2.46
N GLU A 179 14.30 6.37 -3.26
CA GLU A 179 12.95 6.55 -2.76
C GLU A 179 12.31 5.22 -2.33
N LYS A 180 11.50 5.32 -1.28
CA LYS A 180 10.80 4.17 -0.70
C LYS A 180 9.49 3.91 -1.43
N VAL A 181 9.23 2.64 -1.65
CA VAL A 181 7.94 2.14 -2.13
C VAL A 181 7.13 1.71 -0.92
N TYR A 182 5.82 1.92 -0.96
CA TYR A 182 4.93 1.57 0.14
C TYR A 182 3.73 0.78 -0.34
N LEU A 183 3.37 -0.26 0.40
CA LEU A 183 2.12 -0.97 0.24
C LEU A 183 1.08 -0.41 1.21
N TYR A 184 -0.17 -0.39 0.75
CA TYR A 184 -1.32 0.10 1.52
C TYR A 184 -2.33 -1.03 1.70
N PHE A 185 -2.83 -1.17 2.92
CA PHE A 185 -3.82 -2.18 3.26
C PHE A 185 -4.95 -1.58 4.10
N LYS A 186 -6.16 -2.15 4.00
CA LYS A 186 -7.35 -1.66 4.70
C LYS A 186 -8.02 -2.79 5.50
N ALA A 187 -8.35 -2.55 6.77
CA ALA A 187 -8.93 -3.56 7.66
C ALA A 187 -10.33 -4.05 7.24
N LYS A 188 -11.04 -3.26 6.43
CA LYS A 188 -12.37 -3.59 5.90
C LYS A 188 -12.37 -3.35 4.40
N ARG A 189 -13.00 -4.26 3.65
CA ARG A 189 -13.35 -4.03 2.25
C ARG A 189 -14.48 -3.04 2.14
#